data_AF-M1UU64-F1
#
_entry.id   AF-M1UU64-F1
#
_cell.length_a   1.000
_cell.length_b   1.000
_cell.length_c   1.000
_cell.angle_alpha   90.00
_cell.angle_beta   90.00
_cell.angle_gamma   90.00
#
_symmetry.space_group_name_H-M   'P 1'
#
loop_
_entity.id
_entity.type
_entity.pdbx_description
1 polymer ?
#
loop_
_entity_poly.entity_id
_entity_poly.type
_entity_poly.pdbx_seq_one_letter_code
_entity_poly.pdbx_strand_id
1 'polypeptide(L)'
;MSLGPWEIGIIVLLIIVLFGAKKLPDAARSIGRSMRIFKSEVKEMNKDDEVPAQQPVQQQIAPNQIPAPQPIQQQPVQQPNFEQHYQGQQVQQPVQPVQPQTPQQPDYRSNYEDPNRTI
;
A
#
# COMPACT_ATOMS: atom_id res chain seq x y z
N MET A 1 35.94 -35.18 7.72
CA MET A 1 34.97 -35.17 6.61
C MET A 1 34.70 -33.73 6.28
N SER A 2 35.34 -33.20 5.25
CA SER A 2 35.24 -31.80 4.86
C SER A 2 33.97 -31.63 4.05
N LEU A 3 33.16 -30.61 4.34
CA LEU A 3 32.06 -30.21 3.47
C LEU A 3 32.65 -29.72 2.16
N GLY A 4 32.70 -30.60 1.17
CA GLY A 4 33.19 -30.30 -0.15
C GLY A 4 32.15 -29.53 -0.96
N PRO A 5 32.57 -28.99 -2.11
CA PRO A 5 31.64 -28.39 -3.07
C PRO A 5 30.47 -29.32 -3.45
N TRP A 6 30.71 -30.64 -3.40
CA TRP A 6 29.71 -31.67 -3.70
C TRP A 6 28.57 -31.71 -2.68
N GLU A 7 28.89 -31.70 -1.38
CA GLU A 7 27.91 -31.69 -0.29
C GLU A 7 27.09 -30.40 -0.30
N ILE A 8 27.73 -29.25 -0.54
CA ILE A 8 27.03 -27.96 -0.64
C ILE A 8 26.04 -27.97 -1.82
N GLY A 9 26.43 -28.53 -2.96
CA GLY A 9 25.56 -28.67 -4.13
C GLY A 9 24.28 -29.45 -3.80
N ILE A 10 24.39 -30.55 -3.05
CA ILE A 10 23.25 -31.38 -2.63
C ILE A 10 22.32 -30.60 -1.70
N ILE A 11 22.86 -29.84 -0.76
CA ILE A 11 22.05 -29.02 0.17
C ILE A 11 21.28 -27.94 -0.59
N VAL A 12 21.95 -27.23 -1.51
CA VAL A 12 21.31 -26.21 -2.34
C VAL A 12 20.21 -26.83 -3.20
N LEU A 13 20.44 -28.02 -3.75
CA LEU A 13 19.43 -28.74 -4.52
C LEU A 13 18.19 -29.05 -3.68
N LEU A 14 18.35 -29.53 -2.45
CA LEU A 14 17.22 -29.77 -1.53
C LEU A 14 16.43 -28.49 -1.22
N ILE A 15 17.12 -27.38 -0.98
CA ILE A 15 16.47 -26.08 -0.74
C ILE A 15 15.69 -25.64 -2.00
N ILE A 16 16.25 -25.80 -3.20
CA ILE A 16 15.54 -25.48 -4.46
C ILE A 16 14.29 -26.33 -4.62
N VAL A 17 14.32 -27.61 -4.25
CA VAL A 17 13.14 -28.50 -4.36
C VAL A 17 12.05 -28.10 -3.37
N LEU A 18 12.42 -27.78 -2.12
CA LEU A 18 11.45 -27.43 -1.08
C LEU A 18 10.83 -26.03 -1.28
N PHE A 19 11.65 -25.04 -1.65
CA PHE A 19 11.21 -23.66 -1.77
C PHE A 19 10.86 -23.25 -3.22
N GLY A 20 11.37 -23.97 -4.21
CA GLY A 20 11.20 -23.69 -5.62
C GLY A 20 12.26 -22.73 -6.18
N ALA A 21 12.69 -22.98 -7.43
CA ALA A 21 13.73 -22.20 -8.12
C ALA A 21 13.39 -20.70 -8.28
N LYS A 22 12.12 -20.32 -8.23
CA LYS A 22 11.68 -18.91 -8.31
C LYS A 22 11.71 -18.17 -6.98
N LYS A 23 11.65 -18.88 -5.83
CA LYS A 23 11.55 -18.26 -4.50
C LYS A 23 12.91 -17.93 -3.89
N LEU A 24 13.93 -18.72 -4.18
CA LEU A 24 15.30 -18.42 -3.73
C LEU A 24 15.89 -17.12 -4.30
N PRO A 25 15.83 -16.83 -5.61
CA PRO A 25 16.36 -15.57 -6.12
C PRO A 25 15.57 -14.37 -5.60
N ASP A 26 14.27 -14.52 -5.33
CA ASP A 26 13.43 -13.47 -4.77
C ASP A 26 13.79 -13.18 -3.30
N ALA A 27 13.94 -14.23 -2.48
CA ALA A 27 14.40 -14.13 -1.10
C ALA A 27 15.84 -13.58 -1.00
N ALA A 28 16.76 -14.04 -1.85
CA ALA A 28 18.12 -13.52 -1.88
C ALA A 28 18.15 -12.03 -2.26
N ARG A 29 17.30 -11.59 -3.20
CA ARG A 29 17.17 -10.18 -3.59
C ARG A 29 16.58 -9.31 -2.49
N SER A 30 15.62 -9.80 -1.70
CA SER A 30 15.07 -9.03 -0.57
C SER A 30 16.08 -8.92 0.58
N ILE A 31 16.73 -10.04 0.94
CA ILE A 31 17.76 -10.07 1.97
C ILE A 31 18.96 -9.21 1.58
N GLY A 32 19.41 -9.27 0.31
CA GLY A 32 20.53 -8.47 -0.19
C GLY A 32 20.28 -6.96 -0.13
N ARG A 33 19.04 -6.51 -0.37
CA ARG A 33 18.65 -5.10 -0.21
C ARG A 33 18.73 -4.65 1.24
N SER A 34 18.18 -5.44 2.17
CA SER A 34 18.25 -5.12 3.61
C SER A 34 19.68 -5.14 4.14
N MET A 35 20.51 -6.11 3.71
CA MET A 35 21.93 -6.17 4.08
C MET A 35 22.73 -4.98 3.57
N ARG A 36 22.42 -4.45 2.37
CA ARG A 36 23.11 -3.28 1.82
C ARG A 36 22.88 -2.04 2.68
N ILE A 37 21.63 -1.80 3.08
CA ILE A 37 21.24 -0.67 3.94
C ILE A 37 21.91 -0.79 5.30
N PHE A 38 21.81 -1.97 5.92
CA PHE A 38 22.47 -2.25 7.19
C PHE A 38 23.99 -2.05 7.10
N LYS A 39 24.62 -2.49 6.01
CA LYS A 39 26.06 -2.34 5.82
C LYS A 39 26.47 -0.88 5.58
N SER A 40 25.63 -0.05 4.96
CA SER A 40 25.91 1.39 4.85
C SER A 40 25.78 2.11 6.18
N GLU A 41 24.76 1.80 6.98
CA GLU A 41 24.57 2.39 8.32
C GLU A 41 25.72 2.00 9.27
N VAL A 42 26.09 0.71 9.29
CA VAL A 42 27.23 0.23 10.06
C VAL A 42 28.53 0.88 9.57
N LYS A 43 28.70 1.07 8.26
CA LYS A 43 29.90 1.72 7.70
C LYS A 43 29.96 3.21 7.99
N GLU A 44 28.82 3.88 8.13
CA GLU A 44 28.74 5.28 8.54
C GLU A 44 29.15 5.46 10.00
N MET A 45 28.68 4.58 10.90
CA MET A 45 29.14 4.53 12.30
C MET A 45 30.65 4.26 12.45
N ASN A 46 31.26 3.57 11.47
CA ASN A 46 32.71 3.33 11.45
C ASN A 46 33.49 4.42 10.69
N LYS A 47 32.80 5.37 10.05
CA LYS A 47 33.38 6.42 9.20
C LYS A 47 33.40 7.81 9.84
N ASP A 48 32.88 7.97 11.06
CA ASP A 48 33.01 9.23 11.81
C ASP A 48 34.49 9.63 12.05
N ASP A 49 35.46 8.75 11.75
CA ASP A 49 36.90 9.04 11.74
C ASP A 49 37.52 9.29 10.34
N GLU A 50 36.86 9.03 9.20
CA GLU A 50 37.47 9.19 7.85
C GLU A 50 36.50 9.65 6.72
N VAL A 51 36.93 10.68 5.97
CA VAL A 51 36.22 11.46 4.91
C VAL A 51 35.54 10.58 3.82
N PRO A 52 34.30 10.89 3.36
CA PRO A 52 33.51 9.90 2.62
C PRO A 52 33.76 9.91 1.09
N ALA A 53 34.32 8.81 0.57
CA ALA A 53 34.23 8.47 -0.85
C ALA A 53 32.79 8.06 -1.23
N GLN A 54 32.26 8.72 -2.27
CA GLN A 54 30.93 8.52 -2.87
C GLN A 54 30.77 7.09 -3.40
N GLN A 55 29.67 6.42 -3.05
CA GLN A 55 29.34 5.08 -3.56
C GLN A 55 28.30 5.15 -4.70
N PRO A 56 28.46 4.34 -5.76
CA PRO A 56 27.58 4.37 -6.92
C PRO A 56 26.19 3.81 -6.62
N VAL A 57 25.18 4.58 -7.03
CA VAL A 57 23.79 4.14 -7.20
C VAL A 57 23.75 3.06 -8.28
N GLN A 58 23.79 1.80 -7.84
CA GLN A 58 23.38 0.68 -8.69
C GLN A 58 21.86 0.55 -8.59
N GLN A 59 21.19 1.31 -9.45
CA GLN A 59 19.91 0.93 -10.03
C GLN A 59 20.10 -0.35 -10.85
N GLN A 60 19.01 -1.13 -11.01
CA GLN A 60 18.72 -2.18 -12.03
C GLN A 60 18.44 -3.58 -11.47
N ILE A 61 17.49 -4.39 -11.95
CA ILE A 61 16.43 -4.32 -12.98
C ILE A 61 15.40 -5.39 -12.57
N ALA A 62 14.10 -5.08 -12.59
CA ALA A 62 13.09 -6.12 -12.75
C ALA A 62 12.88 -6.34 -14.26
N PRO A 63 13.26 -7.50 -14.84
CA PRO A 63 12.76 -7.85 -16.16
C PRO A 63 11.27 -8.19 -16.00
N ASN A 64 10.42 -7.54 -16.79
CA ASN A 64 8.95 -7.48 -16.74
C ASN A 64 8.33 -6.49 -15.74
N GLN A 65 8.20 -5.24 -16.19
CA GLN A 65 6.87 -4.63 -16.41
C GLN A 65 7.05 -3.33 -17.21
N ILE A 66 7.27 -3.48 -18.52
CA ILE A 66 6.72 -2.52 -19.47
C ILE A 66 5.26 -2.98 -19.63
N PRO A 67 4.24 -2.18 -19.31
CA PRO A 67 2.89 -2.47 -19.78
C PRO A 67 2.99 -2.54 -21.30
N ALA A 68 2.84 -3.72 -21.89
CA ALA A 68 2.73 -3.82 -23.33
C ALA A 68 1.58 -2.90 -23.76
N PRO A 69 1.75 -2.04 -24.78
CA PRO A 69 0.63 -1.36 -25.38
C PRO A 69 -0.31 -2.45 -25.90
N GLN A 70 -1.39 -2.71 -25.16
CA GLN A 70 -2.47 -3.49 -25.70
C GLN A 70 -2.94 -2.75 -26.96
N PRO A 71 -3.22 -3.45 -28.08
CA PRO A 71 -3.93 -2.82 -29.17
C PRO A 71 -5.21 -2.27 -28.56
N ILE A 72 -5.33 -0.93 -28.58
CA ILE A 72 -6.53 -0.18 -28.26
C ILE A 72 -7.62 -0.69 -29.22
N GLN A 73 -8.28 -1.78 -28.82
CA GLN A 73 -9.62 -2.05 -29.27
C GLN A 73 -10.42 -0.84 -28.81
N GLN A 74 -11.04 -0.14 -29.75
CA GLN A 74 -11.85 1.05 -29.48
C GLN A 74 -12.98 0.63 -28.54
N GLN A 75 -12.73 0.66 -27.24
CA GLN A 75 -13.78 0.66 -26.24
C GLN A 75 -14.43 2.03 -26.35
N PRO A 76 -15.73 2.13 -26.69
CA PRO A 76 -16.42 3.39 -26.59
C PRO A 76 -16.24 3.88 -25.15
N VAL A 77 -15.65 5.06 -25.02
CA VAL A 77 -15.51 5.75 -23.73
C VAL A 77 -16.88 5.76 -23.08
N GLN A 78 -17.04 4.99 -22.01
CA GLN A 78 -18.27 5.01 -21.21
C GLN A 78 -18.26 6.33 -20.45
N GLN A 79 -18.84 7.34 -21.09
CA GLN A 79 -19.22 8.57 -20.43
C GLN A 79 -20.13 8.17 -19.26
N PRO A 80 -19.82 8.57 -18.01
CA PRO A 80 -20.67 8.21 -16.88
C PRO A 80 -22.06 8.78 -17.13
N ASN A 81 -23.01 7.86 -17.26
CA ASN A 81 -24.36 8.12 -17.68
C ASN A 81 -25.20 8.47 -16.45
N PHE A 82 -25.18 9.76 -16.09
CA PHE A 82 -25.90 10.27 -14.93
C PHE A 82 -27.41 10.51 -15.20
N GLU A 83 -27.87 10.33 -16.44
CA GLU A 83 -29.22 10.74 -16.87
C GLU A 83 -30.17 9.60 -17.29
N GLN A 84 -29.73 8.34 -17.32
CA GLN A 84 -30.57 7.20 -17.74
C GLN A 84 -31.26 6.43 -16.60
N HIS A 85 -31.06 6.78 -15.33
CA HIS A 85 -31.74 6.10 -14.22
C HIS A 85 -32.99 6.83 -13.69
N TYR A 86 -33.49 7.86 -14.38
CA TYR A 86 -34.75 8.54 -14.05
C TYR A 86 -35.72 8.57 -15.23
N GLN A 87 -36.03 7.43 -15.83
CA GLN A 87 -37.19 7.35 -16.72
C GLN A 87 -37.84 5.98 -16.61
N GLY A 88 -38.98 5.91 -15.89
CA GLY A 88 -39.85 4.75 -15.87
C GLY A 88 -40.09 4.07 -14.52
N GLN A 89 -40.50 4.81 -13.49
CA GLN A 89 -41.35 4.19 -12.46
C GLN A 89 -42.30 5.21 -11.84
N GLN A 90 -43.53 5.23 -12.35
CA GLN A 90 -44.66 5.78 -11.61
C GLN A 90 -44.95 4.84 -10.44
N VAL A 91 -44.58 5.24 -9.22
CA VAL A 91 -45.22 4.76 -7.99
C VAL A 91 -45.98 5.93 -7.39
N GLN A 92 -47.26 5.98 -7.72
CA GLN A 92 -48.23 6.83 -7.04
C GLN A 92 -48.44 6.25 -5.62
N GLN A 93 -47.87 6.90 -4.60
CA GLN A 93 -48.41 6.87 -3.25
C GLN A 93 -48.39 8.31 -2.73
N PRO A 94 -49.49 8.83 -2.17
CA PRO A 94 -49.46 10.11 -1.49
C PRO A 94 -48.65 9.95 -0.20
N VAL A 95 -47.33 10.17 -0.27
CA VAL A 95 -46.54 10.44 0.93
C VAL A 95 -47.00 11.79 1.48
N GLN A 96 -47.59 11.74 2.67
CA GLN A 96 -48.05 12.89 3.44
C GLN A 96 -46.91 13.92 3.57
N PRO A 97 -47.19 15.23 3.64
CA PRO A 97 -46.16 16.20 3.96
C PRO A 97 -45.60 15.86 5.35
N VAL A 98 -44.39 15.30 5.37
CA VAL A 98 -43.59 15.20 6.59
C VAL A 98 -43.37 16.65 7.04
N GLN A 99 -44.05 17.06 8.10
CA GLN A 99 -43.79 18.35 8.73
C GLN A 99 -42.29 18.38 9.09
N PRO A 100 -41.58 19.50 8.86
CA PRO A 100 -40.23 19.66 9.36
C PRO A 100 -40.27 19.46 10.87
N GLN A 101 -39.83 18.31 11.36
CA GLN A 101 -39.47 18.18 12.77
C GLN A 101 -38.24 19.05 12.91
N THR A 102 -38.44 20.25 13.46
CA THR A 102 -37.36 21.11 13.91
C THR A 102 -36.46 20.22 14.75
N PRO A 103 -35.15 20.12 14.44
CA PRO A 103 -34.23 19.45 15.33
C PRO A 103 -34.46 20.05 16.72
N GLN A 104 -34.91 19.24 17.67
CA GLN A 104 -35.02 19.66 19.06
C GLN A 104 -33.63 20.14 19.42
N GLN A 105 -33.46 21.45 19.60
CA GLN A 105 -32.19 22.02 19.98
C GLN A 105 -31.75 21.28 21.24
N PRO A 106 -30.56 20.64 21.25
CA PRO A 106 -30.01 20.10 22.48
C PRO A 106 -30.05 21.22 23.50
N ASP A 107 -30.73 21.01 24.63
CA ASP A 107 -30.89 22.02 25.65
C ASP A 107 -29.52 22.28 26.30
N TYR A 108 -28.74 23.19 25.69
CA TYR A 108 -27.44 23.62 26.18
C TYR A 108 -27.55 24.47 27.45
N ARG A 109 -28.76 24.72 27.97
CA ARG A 109 -28.98 25.38 29.26
C ARG A 109 -28.47 24.54 30.44
N SER A 110 -28.28 23.23 30.26
CA SER A 110 -27.73 22.37 31.31
C SER A 110 -26.25 22.61 31.61
N ASN A 111 -25.49 23.33 30.76
CA ASN A 111 -24.04 23.53 30.95
C ASN A 111 -23.62 24.98 31.23
N TYR A 112 -24.58 25.84 31.55
CA TYR A 112 -24.32 27.13 32.16
C TYR A 112 -25.18 27.25 33.43
N GLU A 113 -24.92 26.37 34.40
CA GLU A 113 -25.11 26.77 35.79
C GLU A 113 -24.18 27.96 36.02
N ASP A 114 -24.76 29.14 36.03
CA ASP A 114 -24.13 30.40 36.36
C ASP A 114 -23.68 30.34 37.83
N PRO A 115 -22.36 30.20 38.14
CA PRO A 115 -21.89 30.22 39.52
C PRO A 115 -21.99 31.62 40.14
N ASN A 116 -22.50 32.61 39.41
CA ASN A 116 -22.70 33.99 39.83
C ASN A 116 -24.16 34.45 39.74
N ARG A 117 -25.14 33.52 39.64
CA ARG A 117 -26.52 33.76 40.13
C ARG A 117 -26.51 33.75 41.66
N THR A 118 -25.84 34.73 42.21
CA THR A 118 -25.89 35.12 43.62
C THR A 118 -27.24 35.79 43.88
N ILE A 119 -28.01 35.33 44.89
CA ILE A 119 -28.60 36.13 45.99
C ILE A 119 -28.86 35.20 47.18
#